data_AF-A0A127SFK6-F1
#
_entry.id   AF-A0A127SFK6-F1
#
_cell.length_a   1.000
_cell.length_b   1.000
_cell.length_c   1.000
_cell.angle_alpha   90.00
_cell.angle_beta   90.00
_cell.angle_gamma   90.00
#
_symmetry.space_group_name_H-M   'P 1'
#
loop_
_entity.id
_entity.type
_entity.pdbx_description
1 polymer ?
#
loop_
_entity_poly.entity_id
_entity_poly.type
_entity_poly.pdbx_seq_one_letter_code
_entity_poly.pdbx_strand_id
1 'polypeptide(L)'
;SRSARELLGENEEAREAGDHARIEEIEEEMAFLTKAMESGKGLGGRQRKSGDKRKNVRDAFRNAVDRAIKQIEKYDKPLGEHLKASIKHGNEVVYRPGVPIVWDVRPITNGQG
;
A
#
# COMPACT_ATOMS: atom_id res chain seq x y z
N SER A 1 4.30 2.46 16.33
CA SER A 1 4.58 1.92 14.98
C SER A 1 4.49 3.04 13.98
N ARG A 2 5.43 3.10 13.02
CA ARG A 2 5.40 4.08 11.94
C ARG A 2 4.22 3.80 11.00
N SER A 3 3.59 4.85 10.49
CA SER A 3 2.50 4.73 9.52
C SER A 3 3.05 4.43 8.11
N ALA A 4 2.27 3.78 7.26
CA ALA A 4 2.69 3.48 5.88
C ALA A 4 3.10 4.74 5.08
N ARG A 5 2.46 5.88 5.35
CA ARG A 5 2.81 7.17 4.74
C ARG A 5 4.17 7.71 5.21
N GLU A 6 4.52 7.52 6.49
CA GLU A 6 5.80 7.94 7.06
C GLU A 6 6.94 7.09 6.49
N LEU A 7 6.74 5.76 6.42
CA LEU A 7 7.71 4.84 5.83
C LEU A 7 7.98 5.15 4.36
N LEU A 8 6.98 5.57 3.59
CA LEU A 8 7.18 5.99 2.20
C LEU A 8 8.00 7.28 2.08
N GLY A 9 7.78 8.25 2.99
CA GLY A 9 8.58 9.47 3.06
C GLY A 9 10.03 9.19 3.45
N GLU A 10 10.24 8.42 4.52
CA GLU A 10 11.56 8.00 4.98
C GLU A 10 12.32 7.19 3.90
N ASN A 11 11.61 6.39 3.09
CA ASN A 11 12.23 5.65 1.99
C ASN A 11 12.73 6.56 0.87
N GLU A 12 12.01 7.65 0.59
CA GLU A 12 12.41 8.64 -0.42
C GLU A 12 13.60 9.47 0.08
N GLU A 13 13.56 9.93 1.32
CA GLU A 13 14.70 10.61 1.97
C GLU A 13 15.95 9.72 1.99
N ALA A 14 15.80 8.44 2.34
CA ALA A 14 16.92 7.49 2.33
C ALA A 14 17.46 7.22 0.92
N ARG A 15 16.62 7.31 -0.13
CA ARG A 15 17.08 7.23 -1.53
C ARG A 15 17.85 8.46 -1.96
N GLU A 16 17.37 9.65 -1.61
CA GLU A 16 18.07 10.89 -1.90
C GLU A 16 19.44 10.92 -1.21
N ALA A 17 19.53 10.35 0.00
CA ALA A 17 20.78 10.20 0.74
C ALA A 17 21.67 9.04 0.28
N GLY A 18 21.19 8.15 -0.60
CA GLY A 18 21.91 6.94 -0.99
C GLY A 18 22.11 5.90 0.13
N ASP A 19 21.32 5.99 1.21
CA ASP A 19 21.42 5.12 2.37
C ASP A 19 20.69 3.79 2.14
N HIS A 20 21.40 2.87 1.49
CA HIS A 20 20.86 1.56 1.14
C HIS A 20 20.46 0.70 2.34
N ALA A 21 21.11 0.87 3.50
CA ALA A 21 20.79 0.12 4.70
C ALA A 21 19.44 0.58 5.29
N ARG A 22 19.22 1.90 5.33
CA ARG A 22 17.97 2.51 5.77
C ARG A 22 16.80 2.15 4.85
N ILE A 23 17.04 2.08 3.54
CA ILE A 23 16.04 1.62 2.55
C ILE A 23 15.61 0.19 2.84
N GLU A 24 16.54 -0.73 3.12
CA GLU A 24 16.23 -2.14 3.39
C GLU A 24 15.42 -2.32 4.68
N GLU A 25 15.76 -1.59 5.75
CA GLU A 25 15.00 -1.59 7.02
C GLU A 25 13.54 -1.17 6.81
N ILE A 26 13.33 -0.07 6.09
CA ILE A 26 12.00 0.49 5.81
C ILE A 26 11.17 -0.47 4.95
N GLU A 27 11.80 -1.15 3.98
CA GLU A 27 11.15 -2.16 3.15
C GLU A 27 10.71 -3.39 3.95
N GLU A 28 11.53 -3.84 4.91
CA GLU A 28 11.18 -4.95 5.80
C GLU A 28 10.00 -4.59 6.73
N GLU A 29 9.94 -3.37 7.23
CA GLU A 29 8.81 -2.90 8.03
C GLU A 29 7.52 -2.78 7.20
N MET A 30 7.58 -2.27 5.97
CA MET A 30 6.42 -2.24 5.07
C MET A 30 5.93 -3.65 4.72
N ALA A 31 6.84 -4.60 4.51
CA ALA A 31 6.49 -6.00 4.27
C ALA A 31 5.83 -6.63 5.50
N PHE A 32 6.31 -6.31 6.71
CA PHE A 32 5.70 -6.74 7.96
C PHE A 32 4.27 -6.18 8.13
N LEU A 33 4.06 -4.89 7.87
CA LEU A 33 2.73 -4.27 7.92
C LEU A 33 1.78 -4.88 6.90
N THR A 34 2.27 -5.14 5.68
CA THR A 34 1.50 -5.84 4.63
C THR A 34 1.10 -7.23 5.08
N LYS A 35 2.05 -7.99 5.61
CA LYS A 35 1.80 -9.32 6.17
C LYS A 35 0.86 -9.28 7.37
N ALA A 36 0.91 -8.25 8.21
CA ALA A 36 -0.02 -8.08 9.32
C ALA A 36 -1.45 -7.85 8.83
N MET A 37 -1.64 -7.02 7.80
CA MET A 37 -2.93 -6.82 7.13
C MET A 37 -3.44 -8.09 6.43
N GLU A 38 -2.54 -8.87 5.82
CA GLU A 38 -2.85 -10.17 5.21
C GLU A 38 -3.08 -11.27 6.27
N SER A 39 -2.45 -11.20 7.45
CA SER A 39 -2.61 -12.18 8.53
C SER A 39 -3.99 -12.11 9.19
N GLY A 40 -4.66 -10.96 9.11
CA GLY A 40 -6.10 -10.86 9.37
C GLY A 40 -6.97 -11.61 8.35
N LYS A 41 -6.39 -12.11 7.25
CA LYS A 41 -7.03 -12.88 6.17
C LYS A 41 -6.06 -13.94 5.56
N GLY A 42 -5.48 -14.85 6.37
CA GLY A 42 -4.92 -16.14 5.90
C GLY A 42 -3.59 -16.17 5.10
N LEU A 43 -2.53 -16.63 5.78
CA LEU A 43 -1.35 -17.44 5.39
C LEU A 43 -0.67 -17.36 3.98
N GLY A 44 0.63 -17.03 4.01
CA GLY A 44 1.71 -17.64 3.18
C GLY A 44 2.34 -16.73 2.11
N GLY A 45 3.67 -16.61 1.90
CA GLY A 45 4.86 -17.25 2.46
C GLY A 45 6.10 -16.82 1.66
N ARG A 46 7.27 -16.84 2.35
CA ARG A 46 8.68 -16.84 1.88
C ARG A 46 9.25 -15.61 1.15
N GLN A 47 10.29 -15.02 1.75
CA GLN A 47 11.06 -13.86 1.26
C GLN A 47 12.23 -14.31 0.35
N ARG A 48 12.45 -13.64 -0.80
CA ARG A 48 13.60 -13.83 -1.73
C ARG A 48 14.54 -12.59 -1.71
N LYS A 49 15.79 -12.76 -2.21
CA LYS A 49 16.99 -11.90 -2.04
C LYS A 49 16.88 -10.41 -2.45
N SER A 50 17.71 -9.56 -1.83
CA SER A 50 17.64 -8.08 -1.75
C SER A 50 17.37 -7.26 -3.06
N GLY A 51 18.00 -7.55 -4.20
CA GLY A 51 17.66 -6.85 -5.48
C GLY A 51 16.30 -7.25 -6.08
N ASP A 52 15.84 -8.46 -5.74
CA ASP A 52 14.52 -9.00 -6.02
C ASP A 52 13.49 -8.39 -5.03
N LYS A 53 13.89 -8.11 -3.76
CA LYS A 53 12.99 -7.55 -2.72
C LYS A 53 12.28 -6.27 -3.16
N ARG A 54 12.98 -5.27 -3.71
CA ARG A 54 12.36 -3.96 -4.08
C ARG A 54 11.29 -4.07 -5.16
N LYS A 55 11.55 -4.88 -6.21
CA LYS A 55 10.52 -5.20 -7.23
C LYS A 55 9.42 -6.06 -6.61
N ASN A 56 9.79 -7.05 -5.80
CA ASN A 56 8.84 -7.93 -5.12
C ASN A 56 7.90 -7.20 -4.17
N VAL A 57 8.34 -6.18 -3.43
CA VAL A 57 7.46 -5.41 -2.53
C VAL A 57 6.46 -4.59 -3.34
N ARG A 58 6.92 -3.87 -4.38
CA ARG A 58 6.03 -3.08 -5.25
C ARG A 58 5.04 -3.98 -5.99
N ASP A 59 5.50 -5.10 -6.51
CA ASP A 59 4.67 -6.06 -7.22
C ASP A 59 3.74 -6.81 -6.28
N ALA A 60 4.17 -7.14 -5.05
CA ALA A 60 3.30 -7.70 -4.01
C ALA A 60 2.19 -6.72 -3.64
N PHE A 61 2.52 -5.45 -3.41
CA PHE A 61 1.52 -4.41 -3.13
C PHE A 61 0.52 -4.27 -4.29
N ARG A 62 1.02 -4.14 -5.53
CA ARG A 62 0.17 -4.07 -6.75
C ARG A 62 -0.76 -5.29 -6.83
N ASN A 63 -0.21 -6.49 -6.67
CA ASN A 63 -0.99 -7.72 -6.68
C ASN A 63 -2.03 -7.77 -5.55
N ALA A 64 -1.71 -7.29 -4.36
CA ALA A 64 -2.64 -7.24 -3.24
C ALA A 64 -3.80 -6.26 -3.52
N VAL A 65 -3.50 -5.06 -4.02
CA VAL A 65 -4.51 -4.07 -4.44
C VAL A 65 -5.40 -4.63 -5.55
N ASP A 66 -4.82 -5.23 -6.59
CA ASP A 66 -5.57 -5.82 -7.70
C ASP A 66 -6.48 -6.96 -7.24
N ARG A 67 -6.02 -7.80 -6.29
CA ARG A 67 -6.86 -8.84 -5.69
C ARG A 67 -8.01 -8.24 -4.89
N ALA A 68 -7.76 -7.19 -4.10
CA ALA A 68 -8.79 -6.52 -3.33
C ALA A 68 -9.86 -5.92 -4.25
N ILE A 69 -9.47 -5.23 -5.32
CA ILE A 69 -10.39 -4.67 -6.32
C ILE A 69 -11.23 -5.78 -6.98
N LYS A 70 -10.59 -6.88 -7.42
CA LYS A 70 -11.31 -8.03 -8.00
C LYS A 70 -12.31 -8.65 -7.02
N GLN A 71 -11.99 -8.66 -5.73
CA GLN A 71 -12.91 -9.18 -4.72
C GLN A 71 -14.09 -8.23 -4.50
N ILE A 72 -13.85 -6.92 -4.49
CA ILE A 72 -14.91 -5.89 -4.42
C ILE A 72 -15.83 -6.00 -5.64
N GLU A 73 -15.28 -6.15 -6.84
CA GLU A 73 -16.03 -6.24 -8.11
C GLU A 73 -17.08 -7.37 -8.11
N LYS A 74 -16.85 -8.46 -7.36
CA LYS A 74 -17.82 -9.56 -7.21
C LYS A 74 -19.11 -9.16 -6.48
N TYR A 75 -19.03 -8.18 -5.58
CA TYR A 75 -20.16 -7.72 -4.76
C TYR A 75 -20.68 -6.35 -5.21
N ASP A 76 -19.79 -5.52 -5.75
CA ASP A 76 -20.09 -4.19 -6.27
C ASP A 76 -19.20 -3.93 -7.50
N LYS A 77 -19.74 -4.29 -8.65
CA LYS A 77 -19.06 -4.14 -9.95
C LYS A 77 -18.76 -2.67 -10.28
N PRO A 78 -19.70 -1.72 -10.17
CA PRO A 78 -19.41 -0.30 -10.39
C PRO A 78 -18.27 0.23 -9.53
N LEU A 79 -18.22 -0.13 -8.24
CA LEU A 79 -17.13 0.28 -7.36
C LEU A 79 -15.80 -0.34 -7.77
N GLY A 80 -15.78 -1.62 -8.13
CA GLY A 80 -14.58 -2.29 -8.63
C GLY A 80 -14.01 -1.62 -9.89
N GLU A 81 -14.87 -1.31 -10.86
CA GLU A 81 -14.50 -0.61 -12.09
C GLU A 81 -13.96 0.80 -11.79
N HIS A 82 -14.61 1.54 -10.91
CA HIS A 82 -14.18 2.86 -10.48
C HIS A 82 -12.79 2.84 -9.83
N LEU A 83 -12.54 1.92 -8.90
CA LEU A 83 -11.25 1.79 -8.22
C LEU A 83 -10.15 1.39 -9.20
N LYS A 84 -10.43 0.46 -10.11
CA LYS A 84 -9.50 0.05 -11.17
C LYS A 84 -9.14 1.20 -12.11
N ALA A 85 -10.11 2.04 -12.45
CA ALA A 85 -9.90 3.21 -13.30
C ALA A 85 -9.14 4.34 -12.56
N SER A 86 -9.35 4.47 -11.26
CA SER A 86 -8.88 5.60 -10.46
C SER A 86 -7.51 5.36 -9.80
N ILE A 87 -7.18 4.13 -9.41
CA ILE A 87 -5.90 3.80 -8.78
C ILE A 87 -4.82 3.59 -9.87
N LYS A 88 -3.73 4.35 -9.79
CA LYS A 88 -2.59 4.25 -10.72
C LYS A 88 -1.37 3.74 -9.98
N HIS A 89 -0.69 2.76 -10.57
CA HIS A 89 0.46 2.06 -10.00
C HIS A 89 1.81 2.54 -10.57
N GLY A 90 1.93 3.82 -10.91
CA GLY A 90 3.11 4.41 -11.57
C GLY A 90 4.36 4.44 -10.68
N ASN A 91 5.20 5.48 -10.81
CA ASN A 91 6.29 5.68 -9.86
C ASN A 91 5.76 5.84 -8.43
N GLU A 92 4.61 6.49 -8.30
CA GLU A 92 3.83 6.59 -7.07
C GLU A 92 2.49 5.89 -7.26
N VAL A 93 1.96 5.35 -6.16
CA VAL A 93 0.60 4.81 -6.10
C VAL A 93 -0.32 5.96 -5.75
N VAL A 94 -1.20 6.32 -6.70
CA VAL A 94 -2.10 7.46 -6.52
C VAL A 94 -3.53 7.08 -6.84
N TYR A 95 -4.46 7.65 -6.08
CA TYR A 95 -5.88 7.63 -6.41
C TYR A 95 -6.22 8.93 -7.16
N ARG A 96 -6.53 8.80 -8.46
CA ARG A 96 -6.89 9.90 -9.35
C ARG A 96 -8.20 9.54 -10.09
N PRO A 97 -9.36 9.87 -9.50
CA PRO A 97 -10.64 9.60 -10.13
C PRO A 97 -10.82 10.44 -11.39
N GLY A 98 -11.58 9.92 -12.36
CA GLY A 98 -11.86 10.63 -13.63
C GLY A 98 -12.74 11.87 -13.44
N VAL A 99 -13.43 11.97 -12.31
CA VAL A 99 -14.23 13.13 -11.91
C VAL A 99 -13.68 13.72 -10.61
N PRO A 100 -13.63 15.05 -10.45
CA PRO A 100 -13.28 15.68 -9.19
C PRO A 100 -14.22 15.21 -8.06
N ILE A 101 -13.65 14.85 -6.92
CA ILE A 101 -14.40 14.45 -5.73
C ILE A 101 -14.09 15.44 -4.62
N VAL A 102 -15.13 16.01 -4.03
CA VAL A 102 -15.02 16.79 -2.79
C VAL A 102 -15.11 15.82 -1.63
N TRP A 103 -14.07 15.81 -0.80
CA TRP A 103 -14.02 14.99 0.39
C TRP A 103 -14.59 15.77 1.57
N ASP A 104 -15.59 15.20 2.22
CA ASP A 104 -16.00 15.61 3.55
C ASP A 104 -15.39 14.64 4.56
N VAL A 105 -14.57 15.16 5.47
CA VAL A 105 -13.93 14.37 6.52
C VAL A 105 -14.52 14.77 7.85
N ARG A 106 -15.16 13.81 8.53
CA ARG A 106 -15.60 14.01 9.91
C ARG A 106 -14.47 13.60 10.86
N PRO A 107 -14.13 14.44 11.86
CA PRO A 107 -13.19 14.02 12.88
C PRO A 107 -13.76 12.82 13.62
N ILE A 108 -12.99 11.73 13.70
CA ILE A 108 -13.34 10.59 14.53
C ILE A 108 -13.12 11.02 15.98
N THR A 109 -14.19 11.42 16.67
CA THR A 109 -14.16 11.58 18.12
C THR A 109 -14.18 10.18 18.73
N ASN A 110 -12.99 9.62 18.99
CA ASN A 110 -12.88 8.49 19.90
C ASN A 110 -13.33 9.00 21.28
N GLY A 111 -14.60 8.79 21.62
CA GLY A 111 -15.14 9.14 22.93
C GLY A 111 -14.28 8.50 24.01
N GLN A 112 -13.60 9.32 24.80
CA GLN A 112 -13.00 8.86 26.05
C GLN A 112 -14.12 8.73 27.08
N GLY A 113 -14.18 7.56 27.72
CA GLY A 113 -14.68 7.36 29.09
C GLY A 113 -16.14 7.68 29.36
#